data_AF-A0A3N5SQN1-F1
#
_entry.id   AF-A0A3N5SQN1-F1
#
_cell.length_a   1.000
_cell.length_b   1.000
_cell.length_c   1.000
_cell.angle_alpha   90.00
_cell.angle_beta   90.00
_cell.angle_gamma   90.00
#
_symmetry.space_group_name_H-M   'P 1'
#
loop_
_entity.id
_entity.type
_entity.pdbx_description
1 polymer ?
#
loop_
_entity_poly.entity_id
_entity_poly.type
_entity_poly.pdbx_seq_one_letter_code
_entity_poly.pdbx_strand_id
1 'polypeptide(L)'
;MLNPQISRREFLKLASAGSLAFALRDLRLDHTLREAPPWGAALAAIKQGRITWSGIPLYDAPAFTTKQIHHFGQDKVVEINGIEENGEAGYGNPFNTLWYKVNDGYTYSGGIQPVETHYQKPVFSLPENGQVGEITVP
;
A
#
# COMPACT_ATOMS: atom_id res chain seq x y z
N MET A 1 -27.18 17.12 -41.37
CA MET A 1 -26.12 16.33 -40.71
C MET A 1 -24.82 17.09 -40.92
N LEU A 2 -24.32 17.79 -39.90
CA LEU A 2 -23.14 18.66 -40.02
C LEU A 2 -21.86 17.83 -39.84
N ASN A 3 -21.06 17.78 -40.91
CA ASN A 3 -19.70 17.24 -40.88
C ASN A 3 -18.79 18.35 -40.31
N PRO A 4 -18.19 18.23 -39.12
CA PRO A 4 -17.31 19.29 -38.62
C PRO A 4 -16.00 19.23 -39.42
N GLN A 5 -15.85 20.13 -40.41
CA GLN A 5 -14.58 20.34 -41.09
C GLN A 5 -13.60 20.96 -40.09
N ILE A 6 -12.64 20.17 -39.62
CA ILE A 6 -11.53 20.64 -38.79
C ILE A 6 -10.70 21.65 -39.59
N SER A 7 -10.56 22.86 -39.08
CA SER A 7 -9.68 23.88 -39.69
C SER A 7 -8.21 23.52 -39.51
N ARG A 8 -7.33 24.03 -40.40
CA ARG A 8 -5.87 23.84 -40.28
C ARG A 8 -5.31 24.22 -38.91
N ARG A 9 -5.89 25.25 -38.28
CA ARG A 9 -5.52 25.71 -36.94
C ARG A 9 -5.91 24.70 -35.86
N GLU A 10 -7.12 24.16 -35.94
CA GLU A 10 -7.60 23.14 -35.00
C GLU A 10 -6.81 21.85 -35.16
N PHE A 11 -6.49 21.45 -36.40
CA PHE A 11 -5.60 20.34 -36.66
C PHE A 11 -4.24 20.53 -35.98
N LEU A 12 -3.61 21.70 -36.14
CA LEU A 12 -2.32 22.00 -35.50
C LEU A 12 -2.41 21.99 -33.97
N LYS A 13 -3.50 22.50 -33.39
CA LYS A 13 -3.74 22.45 -31.94
C LYS A 13 -3.88 21.01 -31.43
N LEU A 14 -4.62 20.17 -32.15
CA LEU A 14 -4.79 18.75 -31.80
C LEU A 14 -3.49 17.96 -31.96
N ALA A 15 -2.74 18.19 -33.03
CA ALA A 15 -1.47 17.52 -33.27
C ALA A 15 -0.41 17.90 -32.23
N SER A 16 -0.33 19.19 -31.84
CA SER A 16 0.61 19.64 -30.80
C SER A 16 0.21 19.12 -29.43
N ALA A 17 -1.08 19.16 -29.08
CA ALA A 17 -1.58 18.60 -27.82
C ALA A 17 -1.35 17.08 -27.72
N GLY A 18 -1.61 16.33 -28.80
CA GLY A 18 -1.38 14.88 -28.85
C GLY A 18 0.11 14.52 -28.75
N SER A 19 0.97 15.24 -29.47
CA SER A 19 2.43 15.03 -29.41
C SER A 19 2.98 15.33 -28.02
N LEU A 20 2.51 16.40 -27.37
CA LEU A 20 2.89 16.74 -26.01
C LEU A 20 2.41 15.68 -25.00
N ALA A 21 1.16 15.22 -25.12
CA ALA A 21 0.64 14.16 -24.25
C ALA A 21 1.45 12.86 -24.38
N PHE A 22 1.88 12.51 -25.59
CA PHE A 22 2.73 11.34 -25.82
C PHE A 22 4.14 11.53 -25.24
N ALA A 23 4.75 12.71 -25.42
CA ALA A 23 6.05 13.03 -24.85
C ALA A 23 6.06 13.03 -23.31
N LEU A 24 4.95 13.42 -22.68
CA LEU A 24 4.80 13.43 -21.22
C LEU A 24 4.35 12.08 -20.64
N ARG A 25 4.01 11.08 -21.47
CA ARG A 25 3.50 9.77 -21.02
C ARG A 25 4.49 9.05 -20.09
N ASP A 26 5.78 9.13 -20.40
CA ASP A 26 6.83 8.42 -19.65
C ASP A 26 7.21 9.10 -18.34
N LEU A 27 6.74 10.33 -18.10
CA LEU A 27 6.97 11.03 -16.84
C LEU A 27 6.16 10.47 -15.67
N ARG A 28 5.24 9.52 -15.92
CA ARG A 28 4.42 8.85 -14.89
C ARG A 28 3.78 9.82 -13.90
N LEU A 29 3.26 10.94 -14.41
CA LEU A 29 2.63 11.99 -13.60
C LEU A 29 1.37 11.50 -12.87
N ASP A 30 0.82 10.35 -13.27
CA ASP A 30 -0.24 9.64 -12.57
C ASP A 30 0.14 9.25 -11.14
N HIS A 31 1.43 9.00 -10.86
CA HIS A 31 1.89 8.75 -9.49
C HIS A 31 1.98 10.03 -8.66
N THR A 32 2.29 11.18 -9.27
CA THR A 32 2.41 12.47 -8.57
C THR A 32 1.09 13.22 -8.42
N LEU A 33 0.15 13.00 -9.34
CA LEU A 33 -1.18 13.62 -9.35
C LEU A 33 -2.25 12.73 -8.71
N ARG A 34 -1.88 11.51 -8.28
CA ARG A 34 -2.74 10.72 -7.40
C ARG A 34 -2.88 11.52 -6.11
N GLU A 35 -4.07 12.05 -5.88
CA GLU A 35 -4.42 12.56 -4.55
C GLU A 35 -4.06 11.46 -3.55
N ALA A 36 -3.16 11.78 -2.62
CA ALA A 36 -2.89 10.86 -1.53
C ALA A 36 -4.25 10.52 -0.91
N PRO A 37 -4.61 9.22 -0.78
CA PRO A 37 -5.85 8.87 -0.11
C PRO A 37 -5.87 9.62 1.23
N PRO A 38 -7.02 10.24 1.62
CA PRO A 38 -7.11 10.87 2.93
C PRO A 38 -6.59 9.88 3.97
N TRP A 39 -5.86 10.32 5.00
CA TRP A 39 -5.07 9.43 5.86
C TRP A 39 -5.84 8.16 6.32
N GLY A 40 -7.14 8.28 6.59
CA GLY A 40 -8.03 7.16 6.91
C GLY A 40 -8.28 6.14 5.78
N ALA A 41 -8.28 6.55 4.51
CA ALA A 41 -8.40 5.64 3.36
C ALA A 41 -7.11 4.85 3.10
N ALA A 42 -5.93 5.43 3.39
CA ALA A 42 -4.67 4.69 3.35
C ALA A 42 -4.62 3.62 4.44
N LEU A 43 -5.12 3.94 5.64
CA LEU A 43 -5.27 2.99 6.74
C LEU A 43 -6.27 1.88 6.40
N ALA A 44 -7.40 2.20 5.76
CA ALA A 44 -8.39 1.19 5.34
C ALA A 44 -7.85 0.15 4.34
N ALA A 45 -6.79 0.48 3.60
CA ALA A 45 -6.12 -0.42 2.66
C ALA A 45 -5.18 -1.43 3.35
N ILE A 46 -4.79 -1.20 4.61
CA ILE A 46 -3.91 -2.12 5.34
C ILE A 46 -4.70 -3.39 5.69
N LYS A 47 -4.29 -4.52 5.11
CA LYS A 47 -4.88 -5.84 5.37
C LYS A 47 -3.91 -6.81 6.04
N GLN A 48 -2.61 -6.59 5.89
CA GLN A 48 -1.59 -7.45 6.46
C GLN A 48 -0.46 -6.61 7.05
N GLY A 49 0.19 -7.19 8.06
CA GLY A 49 1.35 -6.61 8.70
C GLY A 49 2.41 -7.67 8.97
N ARG A 50 3.67 -7.33 8.76
CA ARG A 50 4.83 -8.14 9.14
C ARG A 50 5.39 -7.64 10.47
N ILE A 51 5.57 -8.55 11.41
CA ILE A 51 6.18 -8.29 12.70
C ILE A 51 7.68 -8.00 12.51
N THR A 52 8.15 -6.84 12.94
CA THR A 52 9.52 -6.35 12.63
C THR A 52 10.61 -6.94 13.52
N TRP A 53 10.29 -7.35 14.76
CA TRP A 53 11.20 -8.03 15.68
C TRP A 53 10.48 -9.02 16.58
N SER A 54 11.21 -9.97 17.15
CA SER A 54 10.63 -11.00 18.03
C SER A 54 10.20 -10.43 19.36
N GLY A 55 9.11 -10.95 19.91
CA GLY A 55 8.59 -10.55 21.21
C GLY A 55 7.64 -9.36 21.16
N ILE A 56 7.06 -9.05 19.99
CA ILE A 56 6.01 -8.03 19.90
C ILE A 56 4.73 -8.57 20.57
N PRO A 57 4.22 -7.92 21.62
CA PRO A 57 3.06 -8.39 22.35
C PRO A 57 1.74 -8.12 21.63
N LEU A 58 0.80 -9.06 21.79
CA LEU A 58 -0.61 -8.92 21.51
C LEU A 58 -1.35 -8.70 22.83
N TYR A 59 -2.15 -7.65 22.90
CA TYR A 59 -2.92 -7.24 24.07
C TYR A 59 -4.42 -7.49 23.89
N ASP A 60 -5.18 -7.55 24.96
CA ASP A 60 -6.65 -7.64 24.92
C ASP A 60 -7.32 -6.30 24.60
N ALA A 61 -6.63 -5.18 24.83
CA ALA A 61 -7.07 -3.83 24.51
C ALA A 61 -5.89 -2.97 23.98
N PRO A 62 -6.15 -1.84 23.30
CA PRO A 62 -5.13 -0.98 22.67
C PRO A 62 -4.36 -0.13 23.70
N ALA A 63 -3.81 -0.77 24.73
CA ALA A 63 -3.05 -0.15 25.80
C ALA A 63 -2.00 -1.11 26.38
N PHE A 64 -0.82 -0.59 26.73
CA PHE A 64 0.32 -1.37 27.22
C PHE A 64 0.13 -1.93 28.62
N THR A 65 -0.77 -1.33 29.39
CA THR A 65 -1.12 -1.75 30.76
C THR A 65 -2.08 -2.94 30.81
N THR A 66 -2.62 -3.33 29.67
CA THR A 66 -3.66 -4.36 29.56
C THR A 66 -3.04 -5.76 29.45
N LYS A 67 -3.86 -6.81 29.43
CA LYS A 67 -3.35 -8.18 29.53
C LYS A 67 -2.66 -8.57 28.23
N GLN A 68 -1.41 -9.00 28.33
CA GLN A 68 -0.70 -9.64 27.21
C GLN A 68 -1.26 -11.05 26.97
N ILE A 69 -1.78 -11.27 25.77
CA ILE A 69 -2.36 -12.54 25.31
C ILE A 69 -1.27 -13.44 24.73
N HIS A 70 -0.42 -12.88 23.88
CA HIS A 70 0.55 -13.63 23.07
C HIS A 70 1.75 -12.74 22.69
N HIS A 71 2.85 -13.35 22.26
CA HIS A 71 4.00 -12.67 21.70
C HIS A 71 4.27 -13.21 20.30
N PHE A 72 4.39 -12.32 19.33
CA PHE A 72 4.73 -12.69 17.98
C PHE A 72 6.24 -12.89 17.80
N GLY A 73 6.60 -13.84 16.94
CA GLY A 73 7.96 -13.98 16.42
C GLY A 73 8.24 -13.01 15.27
N GLN A 74 9.51 -12.68 15.06
CA GLN A 74 9.97 -11.87 13.94
C GLN A 74 9.53 -12.44 12.58
N ASP A 75 9.29 -11.55 11.62
CA ASP A 75 8.88 -11.85 10.23
C ASP A 75 7.55 -12.59 10.10
N LYS A 76 6.83 -12.83 11.20
CA LYS A 76 5.46 -13.36 11.14
C LYS A 76 4.57 -12.37 10.41
N VAL A 77 3.88 -12.83 9.38
CA VAL A 77 2.82 -12.08 8.70
C VAL A 77 1.50 -12.34 9.41
N VAL A 78 0.80 -11.27 9.77
CA VAL A 78 -0.50 -11.32 10.45
C VAL A 78 -1.53 -10.55 9.65
N GLU A 79 -2.78 -10.99 9.72
CA GLU A 79 -3.91 -10.25 9.17
C GLU A 79 -4.28 -9.11 10.12
N ILE A 80 -4.56 -7.95 9.54
CA ILE A 80 -5.02 -6.76 10.26
C ILE A 80 -6.51 -6.64 9.98
N ASN A 81 -7.32 -6.96 10.99
CA ASN A 81 -8.78 -6.97 10.90
C ASN A 81 -9.39 -5.60 11.19
N GLY A 82 -8.61 -4.69 11.77
CA GLY A 82 -9.07 -3.36 12.13
C GLY A 82 -7.94 -2.47 12.62
N ILE A 83 -8.28 -1.20 12.78
CA ILE A 83 -7.35 -0.14 13.19
C ILE A 83 -8.03 0.65 14.30
N GLU A 84 -7.30 0.85 15.39
CA GLU A 84 -7.69 1.73 16.48
C GLU A 84 -6.74 2.93 16.49
N GLU A 85 -7.28 4.12 16.31
CA GLU A 85 -6.50 5.35 16.20
C GLU A 85 -6.33 6.07 17.55
N ASN A 86 -7.11 5.69 18.58
CA ASN A 86 -7.12 6.33 19.89
C ASN A 86 -6.60 5.41 21.02
N GLY A 87 -5.58 4.61 20.73
CA GLY A 87 -4.93 3.78 21.74
C GLY A 87 -3.87 4.51 22.56
N GLU A 88 -3.27 3.80 23.52
CA GLU A 88 -2.18 4.33 24.33
C GLU A 88 -0.95 4.63 23.47
N ALA A 89 -0.36 5.81 23.65
CA ALA A 89 0.88 6.19 22.97
C ALA A 89 2.08 5.43 23.55
N GLY A 90 3.02 5.00 22.72
CA GLY A 90 4.06 4.05 23.08
C GLY A 90 5.49 4.49 22.80
N TYR A 91 6.45 3.83 23.44
CA TYR A 91 7.89 3.92 23.14
C TYR A 91 8.46 5.35 23.09
N GLY A 92 7.93 6.24 23.94
CA GLY A 92 8.37 7.64 23.99
C GLY A 92 7.89 8.50 22.81
N ASN A 93 7.02 7.98 21.95
CA ASN A 93 6.37 8.74 20.88
C ASN A 93 4.94 9.14 21.29
N PRO A 94 4.70 10.39 21.71
CA PRO A 94 3.38 10.84 22.15
C PRO A 94 2.37 11.01 21.01
N PHE A 95 2.80 10.92 19.74
CA PHE A 95 1.95 11.16 18.58
C PHE A 95 1.42 9.89 17.93
N ASN A 96 2.03 8.73 18.21
CA ASN A 96 1.56 7.46 17.66
C ASN A 96 0.66 6.75 18.67
N THR A 97 -0.64 6.91 18.48
CA THR A 97 -1.74 6.24 19.19
C THR A 97 -2.38 5.12 18.36
N LEU A 98 -1.71 4.71 17.27
CA LEU A 98 -2.25 3.76 16.31
C LEU A 98 -1.96 2.32 16.75
N TRP A 99 -3.01 1.51 16.79
CA TRP A 99 -2.98 0.09 17.12
C TRP A 99 -3.66 -0.72 16.02
N TYR A 100 -3.11 -1.89 15.72
CA TYR A 100 -3.72 -2.84 14.80
C TYR A 100 -4.47 -3.91 15.57
N LYS A 101 -5.72 -4.14 15.16
CA LYS A 101 -6.49 -5.30 15.62
C LYS A 101 -6.07 -6.51 14.81
N VAL A 102 -5.48 -7.49 15.48
CA VAL A 102 -4.93 -8.71 14.90
C VAL A 102 -5.58 -9.90 15.60
N ASN A 103 -6.33 -10.70 14.86
CA ASN A 103 -7.15 -11.79 15.41
C ASN A 103 -8.06 -11.26 16.55
N ASP A 104 -7.87 -11.79 17.77
CA ASP A 104 -8.67 -11.48 18.96
C ASP A 104 -8.06 -10.40 19.86
N GLY A 105 -7.02 -9.69 19.40
CA GLY A 105 -6.32 -8.70 20.23
C GLY A 105 -5.81 -7.50 19.45
N TYR A 106 -4.99 -6.69 20.13
CA TYR A 106 -4.45 -5.43 19.66
C TYR A 106 -2.93 -5.40 19.80
N THR A 107 -2.23 -4.95 18.77
CA THR A 107 -0.78 -4.72 18.81
C THR A 107 -0.45 -3.31 18.36
N TYR A 108 0.51 -2.70 19.03
CA TYR A 108 0.98 -1.36 18.71
C TYR A 108 1.60 -1.28 17.30
N SER A 109 1.19 -0.30 16.51
CA SER A 109 1.60 -0.16 15.11
C SER A 109 3.11 -0.02 14.91
N GLY A 110 3.85 0.53 15.88
CA GLY A 110 5.28 0.78 15.76
C GLY A 110 6.16 -0.46 15.55
N GLY A 111 5.67 -1.65 15.91
CA GLY A 111 6.34 -2.93 15.69
C GLY A 111 5.87 -3.67 14.43
N ILE A 112 4.99 -3.07 13.63
CA ILE A 112 4.36 -3.74 12.50
C ILE A 112 4.63 -2.96 11.23
N GLN A 113 5.19 -3.63 10.24
CA GLN A 113 5.32 -3.10 8.89
C GLN A 113 4.11 -3.53 8.05
N PRO A 114 3.28 -2.60 7.55
CA PRO A 114 2.22 -2.93 6.59
C PRO A 114 2.81 -3.60 5.34
N VAL A 115 2.21 -4.72 4.92
CA VAL A 115 2.62 -5.48 3.74
C VAL A 115 1.39 -5.93 2.95
N GLU A 116 1.61 -6.36 1.70
CA GLU A 116 0.58 -6.95 0.84
C GLU A 116 1.16 -8.18 0.13
N THR A 117 0.40 -9.27 0.12
CA THR A 117 0.78 -10.50 -0.59
C THR A 117 0.28 -10.46 -2.03
N HIS A 118 1.19 -10.39 -2.99
CA HIS A 118 0.88 -10.44 -4.42
C HIS A 118 1.29 -11.77 -5.04
N TYR A 119 0.32 -12.59 -5.44
CA TYR A 119 0.59 -13.83 -6.15
C TYR A 119 1.00 -13.55 -7.60
N GLN A 120 2.13 -14.11 -8.04
CA GLN A 120 2.49 -14.10 -9.46
C GLN A 120 1.49 -14.93 -10.27
N LYS A 121 1.17 -14.44 -11.46
CA LYS A 121 0.43 -15.21 -12.45
C LYS A 121 1.42 -16.10 -13.21
N PRO A 122 1.17 -17.41 -13.33
CA PRO A 122 2.04 -18.29 -14.09
C PRO A 122 2.08 -17.85 -15.56
N VAL A 123 3.28 -17.75 -16.12
CA VAL A 123 3.51 -17.45 -17.54
C VAL A 123 3.79 -18.77 -18.27
N PHE A 124 2.89 -19.15 -19.18
CA PHE A 124 2.98 -20.43 -19.90
C PHE A 124 3.69 -20.33 -21.26
N SER A 125 3.93 -19.12 -21.75
CA SER A 125 4.63 -18.88 -23.02
C SER A 125 5.90 -18.10 -22.74
N LEU A 126 7.05 -18.75 -22.95
CA LEU A 126 8.36 -18.13 -22.83
C LEU A 126 8.98 -18.01 -24.22
N PRO A 127 9.62 -16.88 -24.58
CA PRO A 127 10.32 -16.75 -25.85
C PRO A 127 11.47 -17.76 -25.98
N GLU A 128 11.67 -18.34 -27.16
CA GLU A 128 12.79 -19.27 -27.42
C GLU A 128 14.16 -18.65 -27.15
N ASN A 129 14.29 -17.34 -27.36
CA ASN A 129 15.53 -16.59 -27.14
C ASN A 129 15.74 -16.18 -25.67
N GLY A 130 14.82 -16.56 -24.76
CA GLY A 130 14.85 -16.20 -23.34
C GLY A 130 14.24 -14.84 -23.02
N GLN A 131 14.04 -14.59 -21.72
CA GLN A 131 13.59 -13.31 -21.17
C GLN A 131 14.14 -13.11 -19.76
N VAL A 132 14.20 -11.85 -19.29
CA VAL A 132 14.48 -11.54 -17.88
C VAL A 132 13.26 -11.90 -17.05
N GLY A 133 13.47 -12.60 -15.94
CA GLY A 133 12.44 -12.94 -14.96
C GLY A 133 12.70 -12.23 -13.63
N GLU A 134 11.62 -11.90 -12.95
CA GLU A 134 11.67 -11.54 -11.53
C GLU A 134 11.56 -12.81 -10.69
N ILE A 135 12.48 -13.01 -9.76
CA ILE A 135 12.38 -14.06 -8.76
C ILE A 135 11.84 -13.42 -7.50
N THR A 136 10.64 -13.80 -7.10
CA THR A 136 10.12 -13.45 -5.78
C THR A 136 10.34 -14.59 -4.81
N VAL A 137 10.53 -14.26 -3.55
CA VAL A 137 10.69 -15.24 -2.46
C VAL A 137 9.40 -15.18 -1.62
N PRO A 138 8.82 -16.34 -1.25
CA PRO A 138 7.63 -16.40 -0.39
C PRO A 138 7.86 -15.82 1.00
#